data_AF-A0AAP6ZTS1-F1
#
_entry.id   AF-A0AAP6ZTS1-F1
#
_cell.length_a   1.000
_cell.length_b   1.000
_cell.length_c   1.000
_cell.angle_alpha   90.00
_cell.angle_beta   90.00
_cell.angle_gamma   90.00
#
_symmetry.space_group_name_H-M   'P 1'
#
loop_
_entity.id
_entity.type
_entity.pdbx_description
1 polymer ?
#
loop_
_entity_poly.entity_id
_entity_poly.type
_entity_poly.pdbx_seq_one_letter_code
_entity_poly.pdbx_strand_id
1 'polypeptide(L)'
;MSVRHSKLAWGIALILLITNLITIGCLMTEKEKEKEAVVQPTMDVFELEGQSEHWQLRHYQVMRTPNSIRRGSATLTYLGDTKDIKDSSSFYIEYYEKHGEREEGVLTSGMLATNGRVHILSELDHLGSIQRKPTEFERSMTKDDFAGSYVKFRWSDSYGEEHVELIELEVNNHTTFK
;
A
#
# COMPACT_ATOMS: atom_id res chain seq x y z
N MET A 1 -3.79 -38.77 71.71
CA MET A 1 -2.97 -38.29 70.58
C MET A 1 -3.88 -37.98 69.39
N SER A 2 -4.43 -36.76 69.29
CA SER A 2 -5.34 -36.38 68.17
C SER A 2 -5.08 -34.96 67.62
N VAL A 3 -4.46 -34.08 68.42
CA VAL A 3 -4.24 -32.66 68.09
C VAL A 3 -3.13 -32.43 67.05
N ARG A 4 -2.29 -33.43 66.75
CA ARG A 4 -1.18 -33.30 65.78
C ARG A 4 -1.64 -33.38 64.32
N HIS A 5 -2.72 -34.13 64.03
CA HIS A 5 -3.23 -34.30 62.67
C HIS A 5 -4.10 -33.12 62.22
N SER A 6 -4.82 -32.46 63.14
CA SER A 6 -5.68 -31.31 62.80
C SER A 6 -4.89 -30.08 62.36
N LYS A 7 -3.72 -29.83 62.97
CA LYS A 7 -2.82 -28.72 62.59
C LYS A 7 -2.18 -28.94 61.22
N LEU A 8 -1.88 -30.20 60.88
CA LEU A 8 -1.33 -30.60 59.58
C LEU A 8 -2.38 -30.50 58.48
N ALA A 9 -3.62 -30.92 58.75
CA ALA A 9 -4.75 -30.77 57.83
C ALA A 9 -5.06 -29.30 57.53
N TRP A 10 -5.03 -28.44 58.55
CA TRP A 10 -5.21 -26.99 58.38
C TRP A 10 -4.10 -26.33 57.57
N GLY A 11 -2.84 -26.76 57.77
CA GLY A 11 -1.71 -26.28 56.98
C GLY A 11 -1.86 -26.62 55.48
N ILE A 12 -2.27 -27.85 55.17
CA ILE A 12 -2.50 -28.28 53.78
C ILE A 12 -3.67 -27.51 53.15
N ALA A 13 -4.77 -27.32 53.88
CA ALA A 13 -5.92 -26.55 53.40
C ALA A 13 -5.56 -25.10 53.07
N LEU A 14 -4.72 -24.46 53.90
CA LEU A 14 -4.26 -23.09 53.67
C LEU A 14 -3.38 -22.98 52.42
N ILE A 15 -2.47 -23.95 52.21
CA ILE A 15 -1.62 -23.99 51.02
C ILE A 15 -2.46 -24.15 49.75
N LEU A 16 -3.45 -25.05 49.75
CA LEU A 16 -4.36 -25.23 48.61
C LEU A 16 -5.17 -23.96 48.30
N LEU A 17 -5.61 -23.23 49.34
CA LEU A 17 -6.33 -21.98 49.17
C LEU A 17 -5.46 -20.89 48.53
N ILE A 18 -4.23 -20.73 49.02
CA ILE A 18 -3.28 -19.75 48.48
C ILE A 18 -2.91 -20.08 47.04
N THR A 19 -2.68 -21.37 46.74
CA THR A 19 -2.32 -21.81 45.40
C THR A 19 -3.47 -21.54 44.42
N ASN A 20 -4.72 -21.84 44.78
CA ASN A 20 -5.89 -21.52 43.97
C ASN A 20 -6.06 -20.01 43.73
N LEU A 21 -5.83 -19.18 44.76
CA LEU A 21 -5.94 -17.72 44.63
C LEU A 21 -4.88 -17.16 43.67
N ILE A 22 -3.65 -17.68 43.70
CA ILE A 22 -2.59 -17.32 42.76
C ILE A 22 -2.96 -17.74 41.34
N THR A 23 -3.46 -18.97 41.14
CA THR A 23 -3.87 -19.46 39.82
C THR A 23 -5.02 -18.64 39.23
N ILE A 24 -6.02 -18.27 40.04
CA ILE A 24 -7.13 -17.39 39.62
C ILE A 24 -6.61 -15.99 39.26
N GLY A 25 -5.67 -15.44 40.06
CA GLY A 25 -5.03 -14.16 39.79
C GLY A 25 -4.28 -14.15 38.46
N CYS A 26 -3.47 -15.17 38.17
CA CYS A 26 -2.79 -15.34 36.88
C CYS A 26 -3.76 -15.46 35.70
N LEU A 27 -4.82 -16.26 35.83
CA LEU A 27 -5.84 -16.43 34.77
C LEU A 27 -6.63 -15.14 34.50
N MET A 28 -6.88 -14.33 35.53
CA MET A 28 -7.55 -13.03 35.37
C MET A 28 -6.64 -12.00 34.67
N THR A 29 -5.33 -12.04 34.92
CA THR A 29 -4.39 -11.12 34.26
C THR A 29 -4.09 -11.49 32.81
N GLU A 30 -4.20 -12.76 32.44
CA GLU A 30 -4.13 -13.17 31.03
C GLU A 30 -5.37 -12.72 30.24
N LYS A 31 -6.57 -12.80 30.82
CA LYS A 31 -7.81 -12.38 30.16
C LYS A 31 -7.89 -10.88 29.85
N GLU A 32 -7.13 -10.04 30.55
CA GLU A 32 -7.08 -8.59 30.28
C GLU A 32 -6.10 -8.21 29.16
N LYS A 33 -5.20 -9.11 28.72
CA LYS A 33 -4.27 -8.85 27.62
C LYS A 33 -4.82 -9.14 26.22
N GLU A 34 -6.04 -9.68 26.11
CA GLU A 34 -6.68 -10.06 24.84
C GLU A 34 -7.95 -9.26 24.54
N LYS A 35 -7.94 -7.95 24.83
CA LYS A 35 -8.85 -7.02 24.16
C LYS A 35 -8.08 -6.23 23.12
N GLU A 36 -7.53 -6.93 22.13
CA GLU A 36 -7.31 -6.29 20.84
C GLU A 36 -8.69 -5.86 20.34
N ALA A 37 -8.93 -4.55 20.32
CA ALA A 37 -10.10 -4.00 19.68
C ALA A 37 -10.11 -4.56 18.25
N VAL A 38 -11.16 -5.31 17.90
CA VAL A 38 -11.41 -5.73 16.52
C VAL A 38 -11.71 -4.45 15.74
N VAL A 39 -10.65 -3.77 15.29
CA VAL A 39 -10.75 -2.68 14.34
C VAL A 39 -11.25 -3.33 13.06
N GLN A 40 -12.51 -3.07 12.71
CA GLN A 40 -13.04 -3.50 11.42
C GLN A 40 -12.07 -3.00 10.34
N PRO A 41 -11.63 -3.88 9.42
CA PRO A 41 -10.60 -3.53 8.46
C PRO A 41 -11.15 -2.48 7.48
N THR A 42 -10.92 -1.21 7.79
CA THR A 42 -11.26 -0.12 6.89
C THR A 42 -10.32 -0.17 5.69
N MET A 43 -10.89 -0.20 4.48
CA MET A 43 -10.13 -0.15 3.24
C MET A 43 -10.46 1.14 2.50
N ASP A 44 -9.46 1.99 2.29
CA ASP A 44 -9.57 3.16 1.41
C ASP A 44 -9.12 2.78 0.01
N VAL A 45 -9.88 3.21 -0.99
CA VAL A 45 -9.52 3.07 -2.41
C VAL A 45 -9.55 4.45 -3.04
N PHE A 46 -8.39 4.91 -3.48
CA PHE A 46 -8.21 6.12 -4.26
C PHE A 46 -8.01 5.74 -5.71
N GLU A 47 -8.76 6.37 -6.60
CA GLU A 47 -8.59 6.27 -8.03
C GLU A 47 -8.11 7.61 -8.56
N LEU A 48 -6.97 7.57 -9.24
CA LEU A 48 -6.29 8.74 -9.75
C LEU A 48 -6.20 8.68 -11.28
N GLU A 49 -6.26 9.87 -11.87
CA GLU A 49 -6.05 10.08 -13.29
C GLU A 49 -5.27 11.36 -13.51
N GLY A 50 -4.68 11.49 -14.69
CA GLY A 50 -3.88 12.66 -15.04
C GLY A 50 -3.63 12.72 -16.53
N GLN A 51 -3.19 13.88 -17.00
CA GLN A 51 -2.88 14.09 -18.40
C GLN A 51 -1.69 15.03 -18.57
N SER A 52 -0.81 14.71 -19.50
CA SER A 52 0.26 15.57 -20.01
C SER A 52 -0.02 15.97 -21.46
N GLU A 53 1.00 16.46 -22.18
CA GLU A 53 0.86 16.84 -23.57
C GLU A 53 0.48 15.65 -24.47
N HIS A 54 1.17 14.52 -24.30
CA HIS A 54 0.98 13.36 -25.18
C HIS A 54 0.36 12.15 -24.50
N TRP A 55 0.17 12.17 -23.18
CA TRP A 55 -0.25 10.99 -22.45
C TRP A 55 -1.40 11.28 -21.51
N GLN A 56 -2.36 10.36 -21.48
CA GLN A 56 -3.43 10.33 -20.50
C GLN A 56 -3.30 9.05 -19.68
N LEU A 57 -3.24 9.21 -18.36
CA LEU A 57 -3.19 8.11 -17.41
C LEU A 57 -4.54 8.02 -16.70
N ARG A 58 -5.12 6.81 -16.66
CA ARG A 58 -6.41 6.51 -16.04
C ARG A 58 -6.31 5.32 -15.12
N HIS A 59 -7.27 5.22 -14.20
CA HIS A 59 -7.48 4.05 -13.34
C HIS A 59 -6.26 3.68 -12.47
N TYR A 60 -5.36 4.63 -12.16
CA TYR A 60 -4.32 4.36 -11.18
C TYR A 60 -4.96 4.23 -9.81
N GLN A 61 -4.81 3.07 -9.18
CA GLN A 61 -5.47 2.78 -7.92
C GLN A 61 -4.46 2.69 -6.79
N VAL A 62 -4.76 3.37 -5.68
CA VAL A 62 -4.12 3.18 -4.38
C VAL A 62 -5.14 2.60 -3.43
N MET A 63 -4.96 1.33 -3.05
CA MET A 63 -5.79 0.64 -2.07
C MET A 63 -5.03 0.51 -0.77
N ARG A 64 -5.57 1.08 0.31
CA ARG A 64 -4.92 1.10 1.62
C ARG A 64 -5.80 0.48 2.69
N THR A 65 -5.19 -0.39 3.48
CA THR A 65 -5.73 -0.97 4.72
C THR A 65 -4.73 -0.70 5.85
N PRO A 66 -5.09 -0.96 7.12
CA PRO A 66 -4.14 -0.82 8.23
C PRO A 66 -2.86 -1.67 8.07
N ASN A 67 -2.90 -2.74 7.29
CA ASN A 67 -1.81 -3.73 7.19
C ASN A 67 -1.17 -3.83 5.81
N SER A 68 -1.80 -3.28 4.78
CA SER A 68 -1.35 -3.39 3.40
C SER A 68 -1.70 -2.15 2.61
N ILE A 69 -0.79 -1.74 1.72
CA ILE A 69 -1.05 -0.77 0.67
C ILE A 69 -0.71 -1.42 -0.67
N ARG A 70 -1.62 -1.30 -1.64
CA ARG A 70 -1.48 -1.79 -3.01
C ARG A 70 -1.62 -0.63 -3.98
N ARG A 71 -0.76 -0.61 -5.00
CA ARG A 71 -0.73 0.42 -6.05
C ARG A 71 -0.68 -0.22 -7.43
N GLY A 72 -1.22 0.46 -8.44
CA GLY A 72 -1.09 0.07 -9.84
C GLY A 72 -2.42 0.11 -10.58
N SER A 73 -2.60 -0.81 -11.52
CA SER A 73 -3.79 -0.92 -12.38
C SER A 73 -3.99 0.25 -13.36
N ALA A 74 -2.98 1.11 -13.53
CA ALA A 74 -3.08 2.26 -14.41
C ALA A 74 -3.08 1.81 -15.88
N THR A 75 -3.92 2.51 -16.67
CA THR A 75 -3.90 2.48 -18.11
C THR A 75 -3.32 3.79 -18.61
N LEU A 76 -2.39 3.71 -19.57
CA LEU A 76 -1.79 4.87 -20.21
C LEU A 76 -2.28 4.95 -21.66
N THR A 77 -2.62 6.12 -22.16
CA THR A 77 -3.16 6.31 -23.51
C THR A 77 -2.41 7.42 -24.20
N TYR A 78 -1.89 7.14 -25.40
CA TYR A 78 -1.22 8.15 -26.20
C TYR A 78 -2.25 9.05 -26.89
N LEU A 79 -2.03 10.36 -26.82
CA LEU A 79 -2.90 11.40 -27.38
C LEU A 79 -2.39 11.96 -28.71
N GLY A 80 -1.14 11.66 -29.10
CA GLY A 80 -0.51 12.10 -30.35
C GLY A 80 -0.75 11.17 -31.55
N ASP A 81 0.04 11.35 -32.63
CA ASP A 81 0.01 10.42 -33.78
C ASP A 81 0.73 9.12 -33.39
N THR A 82 -0.01 8.01 -33.36
CA THR A 82 0.54 6.67 -33.03
C THR A 82 1.78 6.27 -33.83
N LYS A 83 2.04 6.88 -35.00
CA LYS A 83 3.29 6.68 -35.75
C LYS A 83 4.52 7.12 -34.97
N ASP A 84 4.38 8.10 -34.08
CA ASP A 84 5.48 8.66 -33.29
C ASP A 84 5.98 7.64 -32.26
N ILE A 85 5.14 6.70 -31.80
CA ILE A 85 5.52 5.69 -30.79
C ILE A 85 5.54 4.25 -31.30
N LYS A 86 5.20 4.02 -32.57
CA LYS A 86 5.03 2.68 -33.14
C LYS A 86 6.31 1.84 -33.06
N ASP A 87 7.46 2.47 -33.29
CA ASP A 87 8.78 1.84 -33.32
C ASP A 87 9.67 2.34 -32.17
N SER A 88 9.05 2.79 -31.07
CA SER A 88 9.76 3.21 -29.86
C SER A 88 10.75 2.14 -29.38
N SER A 89 11.87 2.57 -28.81
CA SER A 89 12.92 1.69 -28.29
C SER A 89 12.84 1.47 -26.77
N SER A 90 12.16 2.36 -26.04
CA SER A 90 12.05 2.27 -24.59
C SER A 90 10.90 3.08 -23.99
N PHE A 91 10.44 2.62 -22.83
CA PHE A 91 9.67 3.45 -21.92
C PHE A 91 10.01 3.14 -20.47
N TYR A 92 9.86 4.16 -19.62
CA TYR A 92 10.03 4.08 -18.17
C TYR A 92 8.99 4.94 -17.49
N ILE A 93 8.37 4.40 -16.46
CA ILE A 93 7.35 5.07 -15.67
C ILE A 93 7.73 5.00 -14.19
N GLU A 94 7.73 6.15 -13.54
CA GLU A 94 8.02 6.29 -12.12
C GLU A 94 6.88 7.06 -11.44
N TYR A 95 6.29 6.47 -10.41
CA TYR A 95 5.20 7.06 -9.63
C TYR A 95 5.75 7.70 -8.36
N TYR A 96 5.39 8.97 -8.13
CA TYR A 96 5.81 9.74 -6.98
C TYR A 96 4.58 10.22 -6.19
N GLU A 97 4.64 10.05 -4.87
CA GLU A 97 3.62 10.52 -3.93
C GLU A 97 4.22 11.62 -3.05
N LYS A 98 3.41 12.64 -2.73
CA LYS A 98 3.82 13.80 -1.96
C LYS A 98 3.00 13.95 -0.69
N HIS A 99 3.64 14.33 0.41
CA HIS A 99 2.99 14.72 1.67
C HIS A 99 3.78 15.87 2.29
N GLY A 100 3.21 17.07 2.25
CA GLY A 100 3.93 18.31 2.55
C GLY A 100 5.13 18.51 1.62
N GLU A 101 6.31 18.73 2.19
CA GLU A 101 7.57 18.91 1.42
C GLU A 101 8.26 17.58 1.06
N ARG A 102 7.76 16.44 1.55
CA ARG A 102 8.37 15.14 1.30
C ARG A 102 7.77 14.48 0.07
N GLU A 103 8.64 13.94 -0.76
CA GLU A 103 8.33 13.16 -1.95
C GLU A 103 8.95 11.75 -1.84
N GLU A 104 8.23 10.73 -2.28
CA GLU A 104 8.71 9.34 -2.30
C GLU A 104 8.31 8.64 -3.61
N GLY A 105 9.28 7.95 -4.24
CA GLY A 105 9.01 7.07 -5.37
C GLY A 105 8.41 5.74 -4.90
N VAL A 106 7.21 5.40 -5.35
CA VAL A 106 6.42 4.29 -4.78
C VAL A 106 6.25 3.10 -5.72
N LEU A 107 6.41 3.31 -7.02
CA LEU A 107 6.32 2.28 -8.05
C LEU A 107 7.16 2.70 -9.25
N THR A 108 7.89 1.75 -9.82
CA THR A 108 8.62 1.93 -11.07
C THR A 108 8.32 0.75 -11.97
N SER A 109 8.06 1.03 -13.24
CA SER A 109 7.93 0.03 -14.29
C SER A 109 8.62 0.56 -15.55
N GLY A 110 8.98 -0.32 -16.48
CA GLY A 110 9.63 0.08 -17.70
C GLY A 110 10.11 -1.10 -18.52
N MET A 111 10.33 -0.86 -19.81
CA MET A 111 10.82 -1.86 -20.73
C MET A 111 11.82 -1.25 -21.71
N LEU A 112 12.87 -2.01 -21.99
CA LEU A 112 13.83 -1.75 -23.05
C LEU A 112 13.63 -2.73 -24.19
N ALA A 113 13.80 -2.26 -25.43
CA ALA A 113 13.80 -3.11 -26.59
C ALA A 113 15.02 -4.05 -26.57
N THR A 114 14.79 -5.35 -26.37
CA THR A 114 15.87 -6.35 -26.47
C THR A 114 16.23 -6.67 -27.92
N ASN A 115 15.30 -6.48 -28.87
CA ASN A 115 15.48 -6.73 -30.31
C ASN A 115 15.20 -5.50 -31.20
N GLY A 116 15.33 -4.30 -30.64
CA GLY A 116 15.28 -3.03 -31.40
C GLY A 116 13.94 -2.30 -31.45
N ARG A 117 12.83 -2.87 -30.95
CA ARG A 117 11.55 -2.16 -30.75
C ARG A 117 10.80 -2.62 -29.49
N VAL A 118 10.21 -1.68 -28.77
CA VAL A 118 9.19 -1.86 -27.75
C VAL A 118 7.87 -1.37 -28.33
N HIS A 119 6.87 -2.24 -28.37
CA HIS A 119 5.51 -1.80 -28.68
C HIS A 119 4.90 -1.20 -27.41
N ILE A 120 5.15 0.10 -27.15
CA ILE A 120 4.57 0.79 -25.99
C ILE A 120 3.06 0.54 -25.93
N LEU A 121 2.40 0.58 -27.09
CA LEU A 121 0.97 0.34 -27.26
C LEU A 121 0.47 -1.00 -26.69
N SER A 122 1.29 -2.06 -26.65
CA SER A 122 0.87 -3.36 -26.08
C SER A 122 0.97 -3.41 -24.55
N GLU A 123 1.75 -2.51 -23.94
CA GLU A 123 2.01 -2.48 -22.50
C GLU A 123 1.15 -1.44 -21.77
N LEU A 124 0.38 -0.65 -22.51
CA LEU A 124 -0.45 0.45 -22.02
C LEU A 124 -1.55 0.04 -21.05
N ASP A 125 -2.01 -1.21 -21.13
CA ASP A 125 -3.14 -1.66 -20.35
C ASP A 125 -2.76 -2.07 -18.92
N HIS A 126 -1.50 -2.46 -18.67
CA HIS A 126 -1.05 -3.03 -17.39
C HIS A 126 0.33 -2.52 -16.94
N LEU A 127 0.39 -1.30 -16.39
CA LEU A 127 1.64 -0.67 -15.93
C LEU A 127 2.22 -1.23 -14.60
N GLY A 128 1.91 -2.49 -14.29
CA GLY A 128 2.37 -3.18 -13.09
C GLY A 128 1.56 -2.86 -11.84
N SER A 129 1.89 -3.57 -10.76
CA SER A 129 1.33 -3.31 -9.43
C SER A 129 2.31 -3.73 -8.35
N ILE A 130 2.23 -3.08 -7.19
CA ILE A 130 3.02 -3.42 -6.00
C ILE A 130 2.08 -3.50 -4.80
N GLN A 131 2.35 -4.47 -3.91
CA GLN A 131 1.67 -4.58 -2.62
C GLN A 131 2.72 -4.73 -1.52
N ARG A 132 2.62 -3.89 -0.48
CA ARG A 132 3.54 -3.91 0.66
C ARG A 132 2.85 -3.51 1.95
N LYS A 133 3.54 -3.64 3.09
CA LYS A 133 3.10 -3.04 4.34
C LYS A 133 3.21 -1.51 4.26
N PRO A 134 2.20 -0.74 4.72
CA PRO A 134 2.29 0.72 4.76
C PRO A 134 3.36 1.17 5.77
N THR A 135 4.21 2.07 5.32
CA THR A 135 5.11 2.88 6.16
C THR A 135 4.32 3.89 7.00
N GLU A 136 4.94 4.46 8.03
CA GLU A 136 4.31 5.53 8.83
C GLU A 136 3.89 6.74 7.99
N PHE A 137 4.68 7.08 6.96
CA PHE A 137 4.37 8.12 5.99
C PHE A 137 3.07 7.81 5.23
N GLU A 138 2.94 6.62 4.66
CA GLU A 138 1.74 6.23 3.89
C GLU A 138 0.50 6.08 4.78
N ARG A 139 0.68 5.81 6.08
CA ARG A 139 -0.42 5.77 7.06
C ARG A 139 -0.97 7.16 7.37
N SER A 140 -0.13 8.20 7.33
CA SER A 140 -0.56 9.57 7.60
C SER A 140 -1.12 10.29 6.38
N MET A 141 -0.93 9.76 5.17
CA MET A 141 -1.44 10.39 3.95
C MET A 141 -2.97 10.48 3.92
N THR A 142 -3.46 11.58 3.39
CA THR A 142 -4.87 11.89 3.17
C THR A 142 -5.21 11.88 1.68
N LYS A 143 -6.49 12.08 1.35
CA LYS A 143 -6.92 12.24 -0.04
C LYS A 143 -6.15 13.36 -0.75
N ASP A 144 -5.95 14.48 -0.05
CA ASP A 144 -5.31 15.68 -0.62
C ASP A 144 -3.81 15.44 -0.87
N ASP A 145 -3.17 14.61 -0.05
CA ASP A 145 -1.79 14.19 -0.29
C ASP A 145 -1.66 13.34 -1.56
N PHE A 146 -2.60 12.40 -1.76
CA PHE A 146 -2.64 11.61 -2.99
C PHE A 146 -2.91 12.47 -4.23
N ALA A 147 -3.70 13.53 -4.12
CA ALA A 147 -3.95 14.48 -5.20
C ALA A 147 -2.73 15.36 -5.56
N GLY A 148 -1.66 15.33 -4.77
CA GLY A 148 -0.37 15.96 -5.11
C GLY A 148 0.63 15.01 -5.76
N SER A 149 0.21 13.79 -6.10
CA SER A 149 1.05 12.77 -6.71
C SER A 149 1.27 13.06 -8.20
N TYR A 150 2.34 12.52 -8.77
CA TYR A 150 2.58 12.63 -10.19
C TYR A 150 3.30 11.40 -10.74
N VAL A 151 3.23 11.26 -12.05
CA VAL A 151 3.98 10.26 -12.79
C VAL A 151 5.03 10.94 -13.64
N LYS A 152 6.25 10.44 -13.55
CA LYS A 152 7.32 10.78 -14.48
C LYS A 152 7.41 9.70 -15.54
N PHE A 153 7.06 10.06 -16.76
CA PHE A 153 7.09 9.17 -17.90
C PHE A 153 8.22 9.55 -18.83
N ARG A 154 9.16 8.62 -19.05
CA ARG A 154 10.22 8.75 -20.05
C ARG A 154 9.97 7.78 -21.18
N TRP A 155 10.06 8.23 -22.42
CA TRP A 155 9.82 7.39 -23.58
C TRP A 155 10.66 7.86 -24.75
N SER A 156 11.04 6.92 -25.62
CA SER A 156 11.66 7.26 -26.89
C SER A 156 10.65 7.24 -28.01
N ASP A 157 10.71 8.22 -28.90
CA ASP A 157 9.90 8.19 -30.12
C ASP A 157 10.52 7.26 -31.17
N SER A 158 9.82 7.14 -32.30
CA SER A 158 10.21 6.30 -33.43
C SER A 158 11.39 6.88 -34.22
N TYR A 159 11.79 8.11 -33.94
CA TYR A 159 13.00 8.76 -34.47
C TYR A 159 14.21 8.57 -33.53
N GLY A 160 13.98 8.03 -32.32
CA GLY A 160 15.00 7.80 -31.30
C GLY A 160 15.24 9.02 -30.41
N GLU A 161 14.38 10.04 -30.44
CA GLU A 161 14.45 11.14 -29.49
C GLU A 161 13.82 10.74 -28.16
N GLU A 162 14.47 11.12 -27.06
CA GLU A 162 14.02 10.82 -25.70
C GLU A 162 13.16 11.97 -25.18
N HIS A 163 11.97 11.64 -24.70
CA HIS A 163 10.98 12.55 -24.15
C HIS A 163 10.78 12.28 -22.67
N VAL A 164 10.51 13.34 -21.90
CA VAL A 164 10.18 13.26 -20.47
C VAL A 164 8.95 14.10 -20.21
N GLU A 165 7.90 13.47 -19.70
CA GLU A 165 6.65 14.13 -19.35
C GLU A 165 6.33 13.90 -17.88
N LEU A 166 5.79 14.94 -17.25
CA LEU A 166 5.21 14.86 -15.92
C LEU A 166 3.69 14.87 -16.07
N ILE A 167 3.05 13.82 -15.56
CA ILE A 167 1.60 13.68 -15.53
C ILE A 167 1.17 13.91 -14.07
N GLU A 168 0.65 15.10 -13.78
CA GLU A 168 0.08 15.40 -12.46
C GLU A 168 -1.20 14.56 -12.27
N LEU A 169 -1.32 13.94 -11.09
CA LEU A 169 -2.43 13.04 -10.79
C LEU A 169 -3.43 13.72 -9.86
N GLU A 170 -4.69 13.60 -10.21
CA GLU A 170 -5.80 14.05 -9.39
C GLU A 170 -6.63 12.86 -8.90
N VAL A 171 -7.17 12.95 -7.67
CA VAL A 171 -8.06 11.92 -7.15
C VAL A 171 -9.47 12.13 -7.71
N ASN A 172 -9.82 11.36 -8.74
CA ASN A 172 -11.15 11.38 -9.34
C ASN A 172 -12.19 10.67 -8.46
N ASN A 173 -11.81 9.57 -7.81
CA ASN A 173 -12.71 8.83 -6.92
C ASN A 173 -12.01 8.42 -5.62
N HIS A 174 -12.77 8.44 -4.51
CA HIS A 174 -12.32 7.96 -3.21
C HIS A 174 -13.47 7.20 -2.53
N THR A 175 -13.26 5.93 -2.24
CA THR A 175 -14.23 5.06 -1.56
C THR A 175 -13.61 4.42 -0.33
N THR A 176 -14.29 4.51 0.82
CA THR A 176 -13.91 3.81 2.04
C THR A 176 -14.89 2.68 2.31
N PHE A 177 -14.37 1.46 2.48
CA PHE A 177 -15.11 0.28 2.89
C PHE A 177 -14.87 0.03 4.39
N LYS A 178 -15.91 -0.38 5.11
CA LYS A 178 -15.88 -0.69 6.55
C LYS A 178 -16.12 -2.18 6.79
#